data_AF-A0A382D1S8-F1
#
_entry.id   AF-A0A382D1S8-F1
#
_cell.length_a   1.000
_cell.length_b   1.000
_cell.length_c   1.000
_cell.angle_alpha   90.00
_cell.angle_beta   90.00
_cell.angle_gamma   90.00
#
_symmetry.space_group_name_H-M   'P 1'
#
loop_
_entity.id
_entity.type
_entity.pdbx_description
1 polymer ?
#
loop_
_entity_poly.entity_id
_entity_poly.type
_entity_poly.pdbx_seq_one_letter_code
_entity_poly.pdbx_strand_id
1 'polypeptide(L)'
;SHSRRVLAALAETDRLPPKVKARAKRFLALLQKSPKESRSPLIPASASKAFSPPPYDGGFFSSPNVSYANKGRIAIHPRTGKPYYRSYATATCDGILALLVVGVPRTDPRVRDATRWLQRNEGWNLPLGIPAKHPEPWAESMIYYHLAVRAQAHAAINLPGNWRKTLFAYLSTKQNPDGSFLNPEGRLMKEDDPILCSALATLALSNAAN
;
A
#
# COMPACT_ATOMS: atom_id res chain seq x y z
N SER A 1 -5.32 -4.57 -2.46
CA SER A 1 -5.30 -5.08 -3.85
C SER A 1 -6.70 -5.17 -4.49
N HIS A 2 -7.62 -6.02 -4.01
CA HIS A 2 -8.84 -6.36 -4.75
C HIS A 2 -9.71 -5.17 -5.17
N SER A 3 -10.08 -4.29 -4.23
CA SER A 3 -10.94 -3.13 -4.54
C SER A 3 -10.31 -2.21 -5.59
N ARG A 4 -9.00 -1.95 -5.50
CA ARG A 4 -8.29 -1.16 -6.51
C ARG A 4 -8.32 -1.82 -7.88
N ARG A 5 -8.00 -3.11 -7.98
CA ARG A 5 -7.94 -3.84 -9.26
C ARG A 5 -9.32 -3.86 -9.94
N VAL A 6 -10.40 -4.05 -9.17
CA VAL A 6 -11.77 -3.96 -9.68
C VAL A 6 -12.09 -2.54 -10.18
N LEU A 7 -11.75 -1.51 -9.40
CA LEU A 7 -11.96 -0.12 -9.81
C LEU A 7 -11.19 0.22 -11.09
N ALA A 8 -9.94 -0.25 -11.22
CA ALA A 8 -9.12 -0.03 -12.40
C ALA A 8 -9.73 -0.72 -13.63
N ALA A 9 -10.10 -2.00 -13.53
CA ALA A 9 -10.73 -2.74 -14.62
C ALA A 9 -12.05 -2.08 -15.08
N LEU A 10 -12.86 -1.58 -14.15
CA LEU A 10 -14.07 -0.83 -14.49
C LEU A 10 -13.77 0.52 -15.15
N ALA A 11 -12.69 1.20 -14.76
CA ALA A 11 -12.28 2.46 -15.35
C ALA A 11 -11.76 2.28 -16.79
N GLU A 12 -11.04 1.19 -17.09
CA GLU A 12 -10.54 0.88 -18.45
C GLU A 12 -11.66 0.66 -19.48
N THR A 13 -12.89 0.42 -19.03
CA THR A 13 -14.04 0.19 -19.91
C THR A 13 -14.98 1.39 -19.97
N ASP A 14 -14.59 2.54 -19.41
CA ASP A 14 -15.43 3.72 -19.17
C ASP A 14 -16.69 3.43 -18.32
N ARG A 15 -16.74 2.26 -17.66
CA ARG A 15 -17.87 1.78 -16.86
C ARG A 15 -17.62 1.98 -15.37
N LEU A 16 -17.24 3.18 -14.96
CA LEU A 16 -17.18 3.52 -13.54
C LEU A 16 -18.31 4.49 -13.15
N PRO A 17 -19.50 3.97 -12.78
CA PRO A 17 -20.66 4.80 -12.47
C PRO A 17 -20.37 5.83 -11.37
N PRO A 18 -20.98 7.04 -11.42
CA PRO A 18 -20.81 8.05 -10.38
C PRO A 18 -21.07 7.54 -8.96
N LYS A 19 -22.08 6.67 -8.79
CA LYS A 19 -22.40 6.03 -7.50
C LYS A 19 -21.27 5.13 -6.99
N VAL A 20 -20.61 4.38 -7.89
CA VAL A 20 -19.46 3.54 -7.55
C VAL A 20 -18.26 4.42 -7.18
N LYS A 21 -17.97 5.48 -7.95
CA LYS A 21 -16.92 6.46 -7.63
C LYS A 21 -17.15 7.08 -6.24
N ALA A 22 -18.37 7.50 -5.93
CA ALA A 22 -18.71 8.10 -4.63
C ALA A 22 -18.53 7.12 -3.47
N ARG A 23 -18.98 5.86 -3.63
CA ARG A 23 -18.78 4.80 -2.62
C ARG A 23 -17.31 4.47 -2.42
N ALA A 24 -16.54 4.37 -3.51
CA ALA A 24 -15.11 4.13 -3.45
C ALA A 24 -14.37 5.26 -2.74
N LYS A 25 -14.70 6.53 -3.02
CA LYS A 25 -14.12 7.69 -2.30
C LYS A 25 -14.41 7.65 -0.80
N ARG A 26 -15.63 7.27 -0.39
CA ARG A 26 -15.97 7.09 1.03
C ARG A 26 -15.18 5.93 1.66
N PHE A 27 -15.11 4.79 0.97
CA PHE A 27 -14.33 3.64 1.44
C PHE A 27 -12.84 3.97 1.59
N LEU A 28 -12.23 4.65 0.62
CA LEU A 28 -10.83 5.06 0.69
C LEU A 28 -10.57 6.05 1.83
N ALA A 29 -11.51 6.96 2.12
CA ALA A 29 -11.42 7.84 3.28
C ALA A 29 -11.45 7.06 4.62
N LEU A 30 -12.05 5.86 4.65
CA LEU A 30 -11.99 5.01 5.83
C LEU A 30 -10.62 4.32 6.00
N LEU A 31 -9.86 4.13 4.91
CA LEU A 31 -8.59 3.43 4.91
C LEU A 31 -7.37 4.36 5.08
N GLN A 32 -7.53 5.64 4.76
CA GLN A 32 -6.48 6.63 4.85
C GLN A 32 -6.47 7.33 6.21
N LYS A 33 -5.30 7.45 6.81
CA LYS A 33 -5.12 8.26 8.01
C LYS A 33 -5.07 9.75 7.63
N SER A 34 -6.06 10.52 8.07
CA SER A 34 -6.32 11.90 7.66
C SER A 34 -6.26 12.87 8.85
N PRO A 35 -5.90 14.15 8.66
CA PRO A 35 -6.02 15.15 9.72
C PRO A 35 -7.50 15.43 10.08
N LYS A 36 -8.43 15.07 9.21
CA LYS A 36 -9.89 15.17 9.42
C LYS A 36 -10.47 13.90 10.07
N GLU A 37 -9.63 13.06 10.65
CA GLU A 37 -10.07 11.82 11.26
C GLU A 37 -10.94 12.09 12.49
N SER A 38 -12.15 11.56 12.50
CA SER A 38 -13.10 11.64 13.62
C SER A 38 -13.32 10.29 14.30
N ARG A 39 -12.76 9.20 13.76
CA ARG A 39 -12.85 7.86 14.33
C ARG A 39 -11.71 7.64 15.32
N SER A 40 -12.06 7.37 16.56
CA SER A 40 -11.13 6.98 17.62
C SER A 40 -11.84 6.02 18.56
N PRO A 41 -11.29 4.82 18.82
CA PRO A 41 -10.14 4.19 18.15
C PRO A 41 -10.35 4.03 16.63
N LEU A 42 -9.27 3.88 15.85
CA LEU A 42 -9.36 3.49 14.43
C LEU A 42 -9.77 2.03 14.22
N ILE A 43 -9.98 1.31 15.32
CA ILE A 43 -10.29 -0.11 15.35
C ILE A 43 -11.71 -0.26 15.92
N PRO A 44 -12.64 -0.95 15.22
CA PRO A 44 -14.06 -1.01 15.60
C PRO A 44 -14.39 -1.55 17.01
N ALA A 45 -13.41 -2.06 17.77
CA ALA A 45 -13.64 -2.80 19.01
C ALA A 45 -13.23 -2.08 20.32
N SER A 46 -12.65 -0.88 20.30
CA SER A 46 -12.28 -0.20 21.57
C SER A 46 -13.43 0.67 22.09
N ALA A 47 -13.99 0.25 23.22
CA ALA A 47 -15.16 0.80 23.91
C ALA A 47 -14.96 2.20 24.55
N SER A 48 -13.98 2.99 24.09
CA SER A 48 -13.71 4.32 24.66
C SER A 48 -14.68 5.35 24.09
N LYS A 49 -15.50 5.96 24.96
CA LYS A 49 -16.46 7.01 24.58
C LYS A 49 -15.82 8.38 24.30
N ALA A 50 -14.63 8.66 24.83
CA ALA A 50 -13.93 9.92 24.57
C ALA A 50 -13.17 9.84 23.25
N PHE A 51 -13.26 10.86 22.38
CA PHE A 51 -12.44 10.94 21.16
C PHE A 51 -10.98 11.30 21.51
N SER A 52 -10.01 10.66 20.86
CA SER A 52 -8.61 11.10 20.88
C SER A 52 -8.02 10.89 19.49
N PRO A 53 -7.43 11.90 18.86
CA PRO A 53 -6.98 11.78 17.48
C PRO A 53 -5.91 10.67 17.38
N PRO A 54 -6.06 9.72 16.44
CA PRO A 54 -5.00 8.76 16.14
C PRO A 54 -3.78 9.48 15.52
N PRO A 55 -2.58 8.87 15.49
CA PRO A 55 -1.45 9.50 14.83
C PRO A 55 -1.77 9.70 13.36
N TYR A 56 -1.65 10.92 12.85
CA TYR A 56 -1.76 11.19 11.43
C TYR A 56 -0.43 10.96 10.73
N ASP A 57 -0.44 10.21 9.62
CA ASP A 57 0.74 10.00 8.79
C ASP A 57 0.46 10.07 7.27
N GLY A 58 -0.81 10.14 6.85
CA GLY A 58 -1.21 10.22 5.44
C GLY A 58 -1.26 8.89 4.71
N GLY A 59 -0.76 7.81 5.32
CA GLY A 59 -0.71 6.48 4.72
C GLY A 59 -2.04 5.72 4.83
N PHE A 60 -2.04 4.51 4.26
CA PHE A 60 -3.21 3.63 4.25
C PHE A 60 -2.94 2.31 4.97
N PHE A 61 -4.03 1.72 5.47
CA PHE A 61 -4.13 0.31 5.84
C PHE A 61 -5.17 -0.41 4.95
N SER A 62 -5.28 -1.73 5.03
CA SER A 62 -6.02 -2.53 4.03
C SER A 62 -7.51 -2.70 4.33
N SER A 63 -7.90 -2.75 5.60
CA SER A 63 -9.29 -2.97 5.99
C SER A 63 -9.68 -2.26 7.29
N PRO A 64 -10.85 -1.61 7.37
CA PRO A 64 -11.32 -1.00 8.61
C PRO A 64 -11.92 -2.01 9.59
N ASN A 65 -12.25 -3.23 9.14
CA ASN A 65 -13.00 -4.21 9.93
C ASN A 65 -12.37 -5.61 9.95
N VAL A 66 -11.52 -5.95 8.98
CA VAL A 66 -10.84 -7.25 8.90
C VAL A 66 -9.42 -7.10 9.44
N SER A 67 -9.27 -7.16 10.76
CA SER A 67 -8.00 -6.87 11.45
C SER A 67 -6.82 -7.71 10.94
N TYR A 68 -7.02 -9.01 10.71
CA TYR A 68 -5.96 -9.92 10.24
C TYR A 68 -5.46 -9.58 8.82
N ALA A 69 -6.29 -8.93 7.99
CA ALA A 69 -5.92 -8.47 6.66
C ALA A 69 -4.98 -7.26 6.69
N ASN A 70 -4.88 -6.56 7.82
CA ASN A 70 -3.94 -5.46 8.03
C ASN A 70 -2.56 -6.02 8.41
N LYS A 71 -1.68 -6.14 7.42
CA LYS A 71 -0.29 -6.58 7.62
C LYS A 71 0.53 -5.59 8.45
N GLY A 72 0.17 -4.31 8.43
CA GLY A 72 0.74 -3.29 9.33
C GLY A 72 0.39 -3.50 10.82
N ARG A 73 -0.57 -4.38 11.14
CA ARG A 73 -1.00 -4.69 12.51
C ARG A 73 -1.48 -3.47 13.29
N ILE A 74 -1.78 -3.72 14.56
CA ILE A 74 -2.23 -2.75 15.54
C ILE A 74 -1.01 -2.24 16.30
N ALA A 75 -0.94 -0.93 16.51
CA ALA A 75 -0.01 -0.30 17.44
C ALA A 75 -0.80 0.47 18.51
N ILE A 76 -0.15 0.74 19.64
CA ILE A 76 -0.71 1.54 20.73
C ILE A 76 -0.12 2.94 20.66
N HIS A 77 -0.96 3.97 20.71
CA HIS A 77 -0.49 5.34 20.72
C HIS A 77 0.16 5.66 22.09
N PRO A 78 1.44 6.06 22.15
CA PRO A 78 2.19 6.13 23.40
C PRO A 78 1.61 7.13 24.41
N ARG A 79 1.06 8.26 23.94
CA ARG A 79 0.47 9.28 24.84
C ARG A 79 -0.99 9.01 25.25
N THR A 80 -1.72 8.20 24.50
CA THR A 80 -3.19 8.10 24.67
C THR A 80 -3.65 6.69 25.00
N GLY A 81 -2.76 5.70 24.90
CA GLY A 81 -3.06 4.29 25.11
C GLY A 81 -4.00 3.68 24.06
N LYS A 82 -4.44 4.46 23.06
CA LYS A 82 -5.45 3.99 22.10
C LYS A 82 -4.85 3.16 20.99
N PRO A 83 -5.51 2.06 20.60
CA PRO A 83 -5.02 1.22 19.52
C PRO A 83 -5.38 1.82 18.15
N TYR A 84 -4.47 1.65 17.18
CA TYR A 84 -4.65 2.12 15.81
C TYR A 84 -3.99 1.18 14.80
N TYR A 85 -4.48 1.14 13.56
CA TYR A 85 -3.82 0.41 12.47
C TYR A 85 -2.61 1.18 11.94
N ARG A 86 -1.47 0.52 11.78
CA ARG A 86 -0.31 1.13 11.11
C ARG A 86 -0.57 1.27 9.61
N SER A 87 -0.12 2.38 9.05
CA SER A 87 0.06 2.52 7.61
C SER A 87 1.22 1.64 7.15
N TYR A 88 1.14 1.08 5.95
CA TYR A 88 2.24 0.31 5.36
C TYR A 88 2.29 0.45 3.84
N ALA A 89 3.49 0.22 3.27
CA ALA A 89 3.84 0.65 1.93
C ALA A 89 2.87 0.16 0.85
N THR A 90 2.54 -1.13 0.85
CA THR A 90 1.69 -1.70 -0.20
C THR A 90 0.24 -1.26 -0.11
N ALA A 91 -0.30 -1.06 1.09
CA ALA A 91 -1.63 -0.46 1.26
C ALA A 91 -1.64 1.01 0.83
N THR A 92 -0.59 1.78 1.15
CA THR A 92 -0.47 3.18 0.73
C THR A 92 -0.37 3.31 -0.79
N CYS A 93 0.41 2.45 -1.45
CA CYS A 93 0.48 2.40 -2.92
C CYS A 93 -0.88 2.02 -3.55
N ASP A 94 -1.54 0.99 -3.03
CA ASP A 94 -2.88 0.60 -3.48
C ASP A 94 -3.91 1.74 -3.29
N GLY A 95 -3.82 2.48 -2.19
CA GLY A 95 -4.67 3.62 -1.87
C GLY A 95 -4.49 4.79 -2.84
N ILE A 96 -3.24 5.17 -3.14
CA ILE A 96 -2.91 6.19 -4.15
C ILE A 96 -3.51 5.82 -5.50
N LEU A 97 -3.22 4.61 -5.98
CA LEU A 97 -3.71 4.16 -7.28
C LEU A 97 -5.24 4.13 -7.33
N ALA A 98 -5.90 3.68 -6.26
CA ALA A 98 -7.36 3.68 -6.19
C ALA A 98 -7.95 5.10 -6.17
N LEU A 99 -7.32 6.06 -5.49
CA LEU A 99 -7.72 7.47 -5.51
C LEU A 99 -7.66 8.04 -6.94
N LEU A 100 -6.55 7.81 -7.65
CA LEU A 100 -6.37 8.29 -9.02
C LEU A 100 -7.42 7.70 -9.96
N VAL A 101 -7.66 6.39 -9.89
CA VAL A 101 -8.67 5.69 -10.71
C VAL A 101 -10.08 6.25 -10.52
N VAL A 102 -10.45 6.69 -9.31
CA VAL A 102 -11.77 7.30 -9.05
C VAL A 102 -11.81 8.80 -9.31
N GLY A 103 -10.81 9.33 -10.01
CA GLY A 103 -10.73 10.73 -10.47
C GLY A 103 -10.33 11.72 -9.37
N VAL A 104 -9.57 11.30 -8.35
CA VAL A 104 -8.95 12.24 -7.41
C VAL A 104 -7.64 12.73 -8.04
N PRO A 105 -7.44 14.05 -8.20
CA PRO A 105 -6.23 14.55 -8.85
C PRO A 105 -5.01 14.38 -7.97
N ARG A 106 -3.82 14.33 -8.58
CA ARG A 106 -2.53 14.19 -7.88
C ARG A 106 -2.25 15.33 -6.89
N THR A 107 -2.83 16.50 -7.14
CA THR A 107 -2.72 17.70 -6.30
C THR A 107 -3.62 17.64 -5.06
N ASP A 108 -4.57 16.71 -4.99
CA ASP A 108 -5.45 16.54 -3.84
C ASP A 108 -4.63 16.22 -2.57
N PRO A 109 -4.93 16.84 -1.42
CA PRO A 109 -4.23 16.58 -0.17
C PRO A 109 -4.10 15.10 0.17
N ARG A 110 -5.12 14.28 -0.13
CA ARG A 110 -5.08 12.83 0.12
C ARG A 110 -3.98 12.14 -0.66
N VAL A 111 -3.79 12.48 -1.94
CA VAL A 111 -2.71 11.88 -2.75
C VAL A 111 -1.38 12.41 -2.25
N ARG A 112 -1.24 13.72 -2.03
CA ARG A 112 -0.01 14.35 -1.53
C ARG A 112 0.44 13.79 -0.18
N ASP A 113 -0.49 13.51 0.72
CA ASP A 113 -0.21 12.97 2.06
C ASP A 113 0.33 11.54 1.97
N ALA A 114 -0.30 10.70 1.15
CA ALA A 114 0.15 9.35 0.89
C ALA A 114 1.51 9.32 0.17
N THR A 115 1.75 10.24 -0.77
CA THR A 115 3.07 10.45 -1.40
C THR A 115 4.12 10.80 -0.36
N ARG A 116 3.86 11.75 0.55
CA ARG A 116 4.79 12.10 1.64
C ARG A 116 5.01 10.92 2.60
N TRP A 117 4.01 10.07 2.82
CA TRP A 117 4.20 8.84 3.57
C TRP A 117 5.20 7.91 2.87
N LEU A 118 5.07 7.69 1.56
CA LEU A 118 6.01 6.85 0.80
C LEU A 118 7.44 7.43 0.77
N GLN A 119 7.59 8.74 0.64
CA GLN A 119 8.90 9.42 0.68
C GLN A 119 9.58 9.33 2.05
N ARG A 120 8.82 9.18 3.14
CA ARG A 120 9.40 8.89 4.47
C ARG A 120 9.72 7.41 4.68
N ASN A 121 9.31 6.56 3.75
CA ASN A 121 9.39 5.10 3.83
C ASN A 121 9.96 4.53 2.51
N GLU A 122 11.15 4.95 2.12
CA GLU A 122 11.72 4.70 0.77
C GLU A 122 12.26 3.29 0.51
N GLY A 123 12.23 2.38 1.50
CA GLY A 123 12.76 1.02 1.38
C GLY A 123 12.12 0.18 0.26
N TRP A 124 12.93 -0.30 -0.68
CA TRP A 124 12.51 -1.19 -1.78
C TRP A 124 12.67 -2.67 -1.44
N ASN A 125 13.61 -3.01 -0.56
CA ASN A 125 13.89 -4.37 -0.14
C ASN A 125 12.82 -4.97 0.77
N LEU A 126 12.02 -4.15 1.46
CA LEU A 126 10.92 -4.59 2.32
C LEU A 126 9.77 -3.57 2.30
N PRO A 127 8.51 -4.02 2.41
CA PRO A 127 7.36 -3.15 2.59
C PRO A 127 7.34 -2.50 3.99
N LEU A 128 7.91 -1.31 4.09
CA LEU A 128 7.95 -0.55 5.34
C LEU A 128 6.55 -0.31 5.94
N GLY A 129 6.49 -0.21 7.26
CA GLY A 129 5.26 -0.10 8.05
C GLY A 129 4.70 -1.43 8.53
N ILE A 130 5.12 -2.55 7.95
CA ILE A 130 4.90 -3.90 8.49
C ILE A 130 5.94 -4.17 9.60
N PRO A 131 5.54 -4.65 10.79
CA PRO A 131 6.50 -4.97 11.86
C PRO A 131 7.45 -6.11 11.46
N ALA A 132 8.77 -5.88 11.61
CA ALA A 132 9.80 -6.89 11.30
C ALA A 132 9.92 -8.00 12.36
N LYS A 133 9.43 -7.77 13.59
CA LYS A 133 9.46 -8.74 14.69
C LYS A 133 8.04 -9.22 15.00
N HIS A 134 7.45 -9.95 14.07
CA HIS A 134 6.14 -10.61 14.22
C HIS A 134 6.31 -12.10 13.89
N PRO A 135 5.61 -13.03 14.57
CA PRO A 135 5.75 -14.46 14.28
C PRO A 135 5.54 -14.82 12.80
N GLU A 136 4.59 -14.17 12.14
CA GLU A 136 4.41 -14.23 10.70
C GLU A 136 5.23 -13.15 9.97
N PRO A 137 6.21 -13.53 9.13
CA PRO A 137 7.08 -12.61 8.38
C PRO A 137 6.38 -12.01 7.15
N TRP A 138 5.38 -11.16 7.41
CA TRP A 138 4.57 -10.56 6.34
C TRP A 138 5.35 -9.61 5.45
N ALA A 139 6.43 -9.00 5.94
CA ALA A 139 7.20 -8.06 5.14
C ALA A 139 8.06 -8.80 4.12
N GLU A 140 8.77 -9.82 4.60
CA GLU A 140 9.67 -10.70 3.87
C GLU A 140 8.93 -11.54 2.85
N SER A 141 7.68 -11.91 3.12
CA SER A 141 6.90 -12.74 2.19
C SER A 141 6.34 -11.99 0.97
N MET A 142 6.33 -10.66 0.93
CA MET A 142 5.65 -9.89 -0.13
C MET A 142 6.55 -8.89 -0.90
N ILE A 143 7.79 -9.28 -1.15
CA ILE A 143 8.78 -8.45 -1.85
C ILE A 143 8.31 -8.05 -3.23
N TYR A 144 7.96 -9.02 -4.08
CA TYR A 144 7.69 -8.73 -5.49
C TYR A 144 6.38 -7.98 -5.68
N TYR A 145 5.36 -8.26 -4.86
CA TYR A 145 4.15 -7.46 -4.86
C TYR A 145 4.43 -6.01 -4.44
N HIS A 146 5.30 -5.81 -3.44
CA HIS A 146 5.74 -4.49 -3.00
C HIS A 146 6.45 -3.72 -4.12
N LEU A 147 7.42 -4.35 -4.80
CA LEU A 147 8.13 -3.72 -5.92
C LEU A 147 7.16 -3.31 -7.03
N ALA A 148 6.27 -4.22 -7.44
CA ALA A 148 5.31 -3.99 -8.53
C ALA A 148 4.35 -2.84 -8.21
N VAL A 149 3.70 -2.87 -7.04
CA VAL A 149 2.71 -1.84 -6.67
C VAL A 149 3.37 -0.49 -6.38
N ARG A 150 4.59 -0.48 -5.83
CA ARG A 150 5.34 0.74 -5.56
C ARG A 150 5.80 1.40 -6.85
N ALA A 151 6.38 0.65 -7.79
CA ALA A 151 6.76 1.16 -9.10
C ALA A 151 5.54 1.76 -9.82
N GLN A 152 4.41 1.04 -9.83
CA GLN A 152 3.16 1.52 -10.41
C GLN A 152 2.67 2.82 -9.74
N ALA A 153 2.68 2.89 -8.41
CA ALA A 153 2.26 4.09 -7.69
C ALA A 153 3.19 5.29 -7.94
N HIS A 154 4.51 5.06 -7.93
CA HIS A 154 5.52 6.11 -8.19
C HIS A 154 5.39 6.67 -9.61
N ALA A 155 5.21 5.81 -10.62
CA ALA A 155 4.94 6.24 -11.99
C ALA A 155 3.61 7.01 -12.07
N ALA A 156 2.54 6.49 -11.48
CA ALA A 156 1.21 7.11 -11.51
C ALA A 156 1.11 8.46 -10.79
N ILE A 157 2.06 8.82 -9.92
CA ILE A 157 2.15 10.15 -9.29
C ILE A 157 3.26 11.03 -9.88
N ASN A 158 3.97 10.56 -10.91
CA ASN A 158 5.18 11.21 -11.46
C ASN A 158 6.19 11.54 -10.34
N LEU A 159 6.45 10.57 -9.46
CA LEU A 159 7.41 10.79 -8.37
C LEU A 159 8.80 11.06 -8.99
N PRO A 160 9.44 12.21 -8.68
CA PRO A 160 10.77 12.52 -9.18
C PRO A 160 11.84 11.68 -8.47
N GLY A 161 13.07 11.76 -9.00
CA GLY A 161 14.26 11.15 -8.40
C GLY A 161 14.69 9.84 -9.04
N ASN A 162 15.72 9.23 -8.45
CA ASN A 162 16.42 8.06 -9.00
C ASN A 162 15.78 6.72 -8.68
N TRP A 163 14.53 6.69 -8.21
CA TRP A 163 13.87 5.46 -7.76
C TRP A 163 13.82 4.37 -8.83
N ARG A 164 13.74 4.75 -10.12
CA ARG A 164 13.83 3.82 -11.26
C ARG A 164 15.17 3.09 -11.26
N LYS A 165 16.29 3.84 -11.19
CA LYS A 165 17.65 3.28 -11.11
C LYS A 165 17.82 2.40 -9.88
N THR A 166 17.30 2.81 -8.73
CA THR A 166 17.33 2.02 -7.49
C THR A 166 16.58 0.69 -7.65
N LEU A 167 15.40 0.70 -8.28
CA LEU A 167 14.63 -0.51 -8.54
C LEU A 167 15.35 -1.44 -9.52
N PHE A 168 15.87 -0.92 -10.64
CA PHE A 168 16.63 -1.71 -11.60
C PHE A 168 17.86 -2.36 -10.96
N ALA A 169 18.64 -1.59 -10.21
CA ALA A 169 19.82 -2.10 -9.50
C ALA A 169 19.44 -3.16 -8.44
N TYR A 170 18.30 -3.00 -7.76
CA TYR A 170 17.82 -4.02 -6.82
C TYR A 170 17.45 -5.31 -7.56
N LEU A 171 16.59 -5.23 -8.58
CA LEU A 171 16.12 -6.40 -9.33
C LEU A 171 17.25 -7.12 -10.08
N SER A 172 18.26 -6.42 -10.59
CA SER A 172 19.41 -7.08 -11.24
C SER A 172 20.19 -7.99 -10.29
N THR A 173 20.16 -7.72 -8.98
CA THR A 173 20.77 -8.61 -7.96
C THR A 173 19.87 -9.77 -7.54
N LYS A 174 18.62 -9.80 -8.01
CA LYS A 174 17.60 -10.80 -7.63
C LYS A 174 17.21 -11.74 -8.76
N GLN A 175 17.63 -11.45 -9.99
CA GLN A 175 17.35 -12.31 -11.13
C GLN A 175 18.21 -13.57 -11.06
N ASN A 176 17.57 -14.72 -11.23
CA ASN A 176 18.24 -16.02 -11.33
C ASN A 176 18.98 -16.15 -12.68
N PRO A 177 19.93 -17.09 -12.82
CA PRO A 177 20.64 -17.33 -14.08
C PRO A 177 19.73 -17.67 -15.28
N ASP A 178 18.56 -18.26 -15.04
CA ASP A 178 17.55 -18.57 -16.05
C ASP A 178 16.63 -17.38 -16.38
N GLY A 179 16.86 -16.21 -15.77
CA GLY A 179 16.09 -15.00 -15.94
C GLY A 179 14.85 -14.88 -15.04
N SER A 180 14.51 -15.92 -14.28
CA SER A 180 13.38 -15.92 -13.35
C SER A 180 13.66 -15.13 -12.08
N PHE A 181 12.59 -14.88 -11.31
CA PHE A 181 12.65 -14.29 -9.99
C PHE A 181 11.96 -15.22 -8.99
N LEU A 182 12.45 -15.29 -7.76
CA LEU A 182 11.89 -16.11 -6.68
C LEU A 182 12.05 -15.39 -5.33
N ASN A 183 11.10 -15.56 -4.42
CA ASN A 183 11.23 -15.19 -3.01
C ASN A 183 11.15 -16.46 -2.13
N PRO A 184 12.29 -16.99 -1.64
CA PRO A 184 12.28 -18.16 -0.77
C PRO A 184 11.47 -17.97 0.53
N GLU A 185 11.36 -16.73 1.02
CA GLU A 185 10.56 -16.36 2.20
C GLU A 185 9.08 -16.10 1.85
N GLY A 186 8.70 -16.34 0.59
CA GLY A 186 7.47 -15.90 -0.03
C GLY A 186 6.20 -16.69 0.31
N ARG A 187 6.32 -17.83 1.01
CA ARG A 187 5.23 -18.82 1.18
C ARG A 187 3.90 -18.23 1.66
N LEU A 188 3.92 -17.30 2.62
CA LEU A 188 2.69 -16.68 3.14
C LEU A 188 1.90 -15.90 2.10
N MET A 189 2.57 -15.46 1.04
CA MET A 189 2.00 -14.64 -0.04
C MET A 189 2.19 -15.27 -1.42
N LYS A 190 2.57 -16.55 -1.44
CA LYS A 190 2.81 -17.36 -2.64
C LYS A 190 3.96 -16.85 -3.53
N GLU A 191 4.85 -16.04 -2.99
CA GLU A 191 6.05 -15.58 -3.71
C GLU A 191 7.18 -16.64 -3.69
N ASP A 192 6.93 -17.83 -3.17
CA ASP A 192 7.73 -19.04 -3.41
C ASP A 192 7.43 -19.70 -4.78
N ASP A 193 6.49 -19.14 -5.56
CA ASP A 193 6.24 -19.47 -6.96
C ASP A 193 7.01 -18.52 -7.90
N PRO A 194 7.99 -19.02 -8.69
CA PRO A 194 8.78 -18.20 -9.59
C PRO A 194 7.94 -17.57 -10.73
N ILE A 195 6.81 -18.15 -11.12
CA ILE A 195 5.92 -17.57 -12.13
C ILE A 195 5.31 -16.27 -11.58
N LEU A 196 4.81 -16.30 -10.34
CA LEU A 196 4.24 -15.12 -9.70
C LEU A 196 5.29 -14.01 -9.52
N CYS A 197 6.46 -14.36 -8.99
CA CYS A 197 7.55 -13.42 -8.78
C CYS A 197 8.03 -12.80 -10.07
N SER A 198 8.23 -13.60 -11.12
CA SER A 198 8.69 -13.10 -12.42
C SER A 198 7.66 -12.17 -13.04
N ALA A 199 6.36 -12.51 -13.00
CA ALA A 199 5.31 -11.62 -13.48
C ALA A 199 5.27 -10.27 -12.73
N LEU A 200 5.41 -10.29 -11.41
CA LEU A 200 5.45 -9.08 -10.58
C LEU A 200 6.72 -8.26 -10.82
N ALA A 201 7.88 -8.90 -10.99
CA ALA A 201 9.14 -8.23 -11.34
C ALA A 201 9.03 -7.54 -12.70
N THR A 202 8.49 -8.22 -13.73
CA THR A 202 8.25 -7.62 -15.05
C THR A 202 7.29 -6.43 -14.97
N LEU A 203 6.23 -6.52 -14.17
CA LEU A 203 5.34 -5.37 -13.93
C LEU A 203 6.09 -4.20 -13.27
N ALA A 204 6.96 -4.46 -12.31
CA ALA A 204 7.77 -3.43 -11.67
C ALA A 204 8.72 -2.75 -12.67
N LEU A 205 9.43 -3.53 -13.48
CA LEU A 205 10.34 -3.05 -14.52
C LEU A 205 9.60 -2.24 -15.60
N SER A 206 8.45 -2.73 -16.06
CA SER A 206 7.62 -2.04 -17.06
C SER A 206 7.16 -0.67 -16.56
N ASN A 207 6.71 -0.55 -15.30
CA ASN A 207 6.33 0.74 -14.72
C ASN A 207 7.52 1.69 -14.52
N ALA A 208 8.75 1.18 -14.43
CA ALA A 208 9.95 1.98 -14.29
C ALA A 208 10.57 2.41 -15.63
N ALA A 209 10.30 1.67 -16.71
CA ALA A 209 10.76 2.00 -18.05
C ALA A 209 9.93 3.11 -18.72
N ASN A 210 8.67 3.29 -18.27
CA ASN A 210 7.74 4.31 -18.75
C ASN A 210 7.94 5.70 -18.10
#